data_AF-A0A9E3K7V0-F1
#
_entry.id   AF-A0A9E3K7V0-F1
#
_cell.length_a   1.000
_cell.length_b   1.000
_cell.length_c   1.000
_cell.angle_alpha   90.00
_cell.angle_beta   90.00
_cell.angle_gamma   90.00
#
_symmetry.space_group_name_H-M   'P 1'
#
loop_
_entity.id
_entity.type
_entity.pdbx_description
1 polymer ?
#
loop_
_entity_poly.entity_id
_entity_poly.type
_entity_poly.pdbx_seq_one_letter_code
_entity_poly.pdbx_strand_id
1 'polypeptide(L)'
;MSTSFTTAAKSDNKPLLWTPGDWNGFFGFGTNILVNMLVLTGLLRFVLKMPDTLVFGRILPALGLMMCLSTFYYAWLAYRLAQKTGRADVCALPSGVSVPHMFIVTFVVMLPITLKTGDPLKGWSAGLVWVFFQSFILMIGGFIAPYIRRITPRAALLGTLAGVSVTFISMRPALEMYMTPQIGLVCFAIILISWFGGVKYPKGIPAGLVAIAAGMIIAWGSNLFGIGLGGLSLKGLGDAFSNFGFSVPIPALGHVFSGFEFLGVILVTAIPFGIYDLVEAMDNVESAEA
;
A
#
# COMPACT_ATOMS: atom_id res chain seq x y z
N MET A 1 -34.63 -40.67 -21.32
CA MET A 1 -33.42 -40.07 -21.93
C MET A 1 -33.86 -38.83 -22.68
N SER A 2 -33.68 -37.65 -22.10
CA SER A 2 -33.86 -36.36 -22.76
C SER A 2 -32.73 -35.43 -22.29
N THR A 3 -31.58 -35.59 -22.93
CA THR A 3 -30.42 -34.72 -22.77
C THR A 3 -30.70 -33.39 -23.48
N SER A 4 -31.23 -32.42 -22.71
CA SER A 4 -31.22 -31.01 -23.09
C SER A 4 -29.78 -30.51 -23.02
N PHE A 5 -29.11 -30.45 -24.17
CA PHE A 5 -27.88 -29.68 -24.32
C PHE A 5 -28.25 -28.20 -24.27
N THR A 6 -28.13 -27.61 -23.08
CA THR A 6 -28.08 -26.15 -22.92
C THR A 6 -26.81 -25.67 -23.59
N THR A 7 -26.94 -25.17 -24.81
CA THR A 7 -25.93 -24.38 -25.49
C THR A 7 -25.61 -23.18 -24.59
N ALA A 8 -24.40 -23.16 -24.02
CA ALA A 8 -23.90 -22.02 -23.29
C ALA A 8 -23.82 -20.84 -24.26
N ALA A 9 -24.83 -19.97 -24.23
CA ALA A 9 -24.77 -18.68 -24.88
C ALA A 9 -23.53 -17.95 -24.35
N LYS A 10 -22.57 -17.65 -25.22
CA LYS A 10 -21.55 -16.64 -24.92
C LYS A 10 -22.30 -15.35 -24.68
N SER A 11 -22.46 -14.96 -23.42
CA SER A 11 -23.01 -13.65 -23.10
C SER A 11 -22.06 -12.60 -23.67
N ASP A 12 -22.58 -11.71 -24.51
CA ASP A 12 -21.96 -10.44 -24.91
C ASP A 12 -21.76 -9.47 -23.72
N ASN A 13 -21.59 -10.00 -22.50
CA ASN A 13 -21.36 -9.21 -21.30
C ASN A 13 -19.92 -8.69 -21.32
N LYS A 14 -19.77 -7.45 -21.76
CA LYS A 14 -18.60 -6.65 -21.45
C LYS A 14 -18.45 -6.63 -19.92
N PRO A 15 -17.24 -6.89 -19.37
CA PRO A 15 -17.02 -6.79 -17.94
C PRO A 15 -17.40 -5.40 -17.44
N LEU A 16 -18.07 -5.35 -16.29
CA LEU A 16 -18.36 -4.09 -15.62
C LEU A 16 -17.03 -3.47 -15.16
N LEU A 17 -16.80 -2.20 -15.52
CA LEU A 17 -15.59 -1.47 -15.13
C LEU A 17 -15.64 -0.96 -13.68
N TRP A 18 -16.83 -0.85 -13.12
CA TRP A 18 -17.05 -0.31 -11.77
C TRP A 18 -18.30 -0.92 -11.15
N THR A 19 -18.23 -1.20 -9.87
CA THR A 19 -19.28 -1.73 -9.02
C THR A 19 -19.43 -0.87 -7.76
N PRO A 20 -20.59 -0.88 -7.08
CA PRO A 20 -20.76 -0.14 -5.83
C PRO A 20 -19.77 -0.53 -4.73
N GLY A 21 -19.23 -1.76 -4.75
CA GLY A 21 -18.22 -2.23 -3.81
C GLY A 21 -16.87 -1.53 -3.94
N ASP A 22 -16.55 -1.02 -5.14
CA ASP A 22 -15.27 -0.34 -5.40
C ASP A 22 -15.14 0.97 -4.61
N TRP A 23 -16.26 1.58 -4.19
CA TRP A 23 -16.23 2.71 -3.27
C TRP A 23 -15.72 2.34 -1.88
N ASN A 24 -16.09 1.16 -1.37
CA ASN A 24 -15.53 0.67 -0.10
C ASN A 24 -14.04 0.38 -0.25
N GLY A 25 -13.64 -0.23 -1.37
CA GLY A 25 -12.24 -0.45 -1.71
C GLY A 25 -11.46 0.86 -1.77
N PHE A 26 -11.97 1.87 -2.47
CA PHE A 26 -11.33 3.18 -2.59
C PHE A 26 -11.11 3.87 -1.23
N PHE A 27 -12.14 3.97 -0.40
CA PHE A 27 -12.00 4.65 0.90
C PHE A 27 -11.25 3.82 1.94
N GLY A 28 -11.36 2.49 1.91
CA GLY A 28 -10.61 1.62 2.82
C GLY A 28 -9.13 1.52 2.42
N PHE A 29 -8.85 1.07 1.20
CA PHE A 29 -7.48 0.88 0.71
C PHE A 29 -6.78 2.22 0.45
N GLY A 30 -7.48 3.22 -0.08
CA GLY A 30 -6.90 4.54 -0.35
C GLY A 30 -6.43 5.24 0.93
N THR A 31 -7.20 5.16 2.03
CA THR A 31 -6.75 5.72 3.31
C THR A 31 -5.55 4.97 3.87
N ASN A 32 -5.51 3.64 3.74
CA ASN A 32 -4.34 2.84 4.13
C ASN A 32 -3.08 3.26 3.36
N ILE A 33 -3.17 3.46 2.04
CA ILE A 33 -2.05 3.97 1.23
C ILE A 33 -1.57 5.32 1.76
N LEU A 34 -2.49 6.26 2.00
CA LEU A 34 -2.14 7.61 2.46
C LEU A 34 -1.37 7.54 3.79
N VAL A 35 -1.85 6.74 4.73
CA VAL A 35 -1.17 6.52 6.03
C VAL A 35 0.23 5.93 5.82
N ASN A 36 0.39 4.98 4.91
CA ASN A 36 1.69 4.38 4.60
C ASN A 36 2.64 5.38 3.95
N MET A 37 2.16 6.22 3.02
CA MET A 37 2.94 7.31 2.44
C MET A 37 3.42 8.30 3.51
N LEU A 38 2.58 8.60 4.51
CA LEU A 38 2.97 9.47 5.62
C LEU A 38 4.07 8.85 6.49
N VAL A 39 4.01 7.55 6.81
CA VAL A 39 5.13 6.92 7.53
C VAL A 39 6.38 6.88 6.68
N LEU A 40 6.27 6.52 5.40
CA LEU A 40 7.43 6.48 4.52
C LEU A 40 8.09 7.86 4.48
N THR A 41 7.30 8.93 4.35
CA THR A 41 7.79 10.31 4.43
C THR A 41 8.50 10.58 5.77
N GLY A 42 7.91 10.14 6.88
CA GLY A 42 8.52 10.27 8.21
C GLY A 42 9.84 9.51 8.36
N LEU A 43 9.91 8.28 7.85
CA LEU A 43 11.12 7.46 7.82
C LEU A 43 12.23 8.14 7.01
N LEU A 44 11.92 8.64 5.80
CA LEU A 44 12.90 9.32 4.96
C LEU A 44 13.41 10.63 5.58
N ARG A 45 12.52 11.45 6.15
CA ARG A 45 12.87 12.77 6.70
C ARG A 45 13.52 12.69 8.07
N PHE A 46 12.97 11.90 8.99
CA PHE A 46 13.39 11.93 10.40
C PHE A 46 14.40 10.83 10.74
N VAL A 47 14.32 9.66 10.10
CA VAL A 47 15.28 8.56 10.34
C VAL A 47 16.50 8.72 9.44
N LEU A 48 16.30 8.82 8.13
CA LEU A 48 17.42 8.95 7.18
C LEU A 48 17.92 10.38 6.99
N LYS A 49 17.23 11.37 7.55
CA LYS A 49 17.59 12.81 7.45
C LYS A 49 17.76 13.29 6.02
N MET A 50 16.94 12.78 5.09
CA MET A 50 16.97 13.21 3.70
C MET A 50 16.43 14.64 3.53
N PRO A 51 16.97 15.40 2.56
CA PRO A 51 16.47 16.74 2.26
C PRO A 51 15.05 16.71 1.71
N ASP A 52 14.23 17.64 2.17
CA ASP A 52 12.82 17.76 1.78
C ASP A 52 12.63 17.92 0.27
N THR A 53 13.55 18.62 -0.39
CA THR A 53 13.54 18.80 -1.85
C THR A 53 13.63 17.47 -2.61
N LEU A 54 14.33 16.47 -2.06
CA LEU A 54 14.40 15.14 -2.65
C LEU A 54 13.14 14.33 -2.33
N VAL A 55 12.69 14.35 -1.07
CA VAL A 55 11.54 13.57 -0.62
C VAL A 55 10.26 14.01 -1.33
N PHE A 56 9.93 15.30 -1.24
CA PHE A 56 8.71 15.86 -1.84
C PHE A 56 8.86 16.15 -3.33
N GLY A 57 10.07 16.51 -3.80
CA GLY A 57 10.29 16.85 -5.20
C GLY A 57 10.52 15.65 -6.12
N ARG A 58 11.00 14.52 -5.60
CA ARG A 58 11.40 13.37 -6.44
C ARG A 58 10.81 12.04 -5.98
N ILE A 59 10.90 11.69 -4.70
CA ILE A 59 10.51 10.36 -4.21
C ILE A 59 8.98 10.21 -4.18
N LEU A 60 8.26 11.12 -3.51
CA LEU A 60 6.80 11.03 -3.41
C LEU A 60 6.07 11.17 -4.76
N PRO A 61 6.48 12.08 -5.68
CA PRO A 61 5.90 12.13 -7.02
C PRO A 61 6.15 10.84 -7.82
N ALA A 62 7.36 10.27 -7.73
CA ALA A 62 7.69 9.01 -8.38
C ALA A 62 6.85 7.85 -7.81
N LEU A 63 6.65 7.81 -6.49
CA LEU A 63 5.81 6.83 -5.83
C LEU A 63 4.36 6.93 -6.30
N GLY A 64 3.79 8.15 -6.32
CA GLY A 64 2.42 8.37 -6.79
C GLY A 64 2.23 7.95 -8.25
N LEU A 65 3.19 8.28 -9.12
CA LEU A 65 3.16 7.85 -10.53
C LEU A 65 3.26 6.32 -10.65
N MET A 66 4.18 5.70 -9.90
CA MET A 66 4.37 4.24 -9.90
C MET A 66 3.10 3.52 -9.48
N MET A 67 2.45 3.97 -8.40
CA MET A 67 1.18 3.40 -7.91
C MET A 67 0.03 3.56 -8.92
N CYS A 68 -0.02 4.70 -9.60
CA CYS A 68 -0.99 4.96 -10.66
C CYS A 68 -0.80 3.96 -11.82
N LEU A 69 0.43 3.84 -12.33
CA LEU A 69 0.77 2.95 -13.44
C LEU A 69 0.54 1.46 -13.09
N SER A 70 0.95 1.03 -11.90
CA SER A 70 0.76 -0.36 -11.47
C SER A 70 -0.71 -0.71 -11.28
N THR A 71 -1.51 0.19 -10.70
CA THR A 71 -2.95 -0.02 -10.52
C THR A 71 -3.68 -0.09 -11.87
N PHE A 72 -3.34 0.78 -12.82
CA PHE A 72 -3.88 0.70 -14.18
C PHE A 72 -3.51 -0.61 -14.87
N TYR A 73 -2.28 -1.07 -14.68
CA TYR A 73 -1.83 -2.35 -15.24
C TYR A 73 -2.60 -3.53 -14.64
N TYR A 74 -2.79 -3.60 -13.32
CA TYR A 74 -3.58 -4.65 -12.69
C TYR A 74 -5.06 -4.58 -13.06
N ALA A 75 -5.63 -3.39 -13.18
CA ALA A 75 -7.01 -3.21 -13.68
C ALA A 75 -7.16 -3.73 -15.12
N TRP A 76 -6.18 -3.46 -15.99
CA TRP A 76 -6.16 -3.98 -17.34
C TRP A 76 -6.04 -5.51 -17.38
N LEU A 77 -5.18 -6.10 -16.54
CA LEU A 77 -5.05 -7.55 -16.41
C LEU A 77 -6.35 -8.20 -15.92
N ALA A 78 -7.00 -7.62 -14.91
CA ALA A 78 -8.27 -8.08 -14.38
C ALA A 78 -9.38 -8.00 -15.45
N TYR A 79 -9.46 -6.90 -16.18
CA TYR A 79 -10.40 -6.75 -17.29
C TYR A 79 -10.18 -7.80 -18.38
N ARG A 80 -8.93 -8.04 -18.78
CA ARG A 80 -8.58 -9.05 -19.78
C ARG A 80 -8.89 -10.47 -19.28
N LEU A 81 -8.72 -10.74 -17.99
CA LEU A 81 -9.07 -12.02 -17.36
C LEU A 81 -10.59 -12.24 -17.32
N ALA A 82 -11.35 -11.20 -16.98
CA ALA A 82 -12.82 -11.24 -17.00
C ALA A 82 -13.35 -11.52 -18.42
N GLN A 83 -12.79 -10.85 -19.44
CA GLN A 83 -13.14 -11.12 -20.84
C GLN A 83 -12.83 -12.56 -21.28
N LYS A 84 -11.69 -13.11 -20.85
CA LYS A 84 -11.27 -14.47 -21.22
C LYS A 84 -12.09 -15.56 -20.55
N THR A 85 -12.46 -15.36 -19.29
CA THR A 85 -13.15 -16.38 -18.48
C THR A 85 -14.67 -16.22 -18.47
N GLY A 86 -15.19 -15.08 -18.92
CA GLY A 86 -16.62 -14.75 -18.86
C GLY A 86 -17.14 -14.53 -17.44
N ARG A 87 -16.24 -14.43 -16.46
CA ARG A 87 -16.55 -14.25 -15.04
C ARG A 87 -16.89 -12.79 -14.72
N ALA A 88 -17.88 -12.61 -13.84
CA ALA A 88 -18.29 -11.30 -13.34
C ALA A 88 -17.71 -10.97 -11.95
N ASP A 89 -17.01 -11.92 -11.32
CA ASP A 89 -16.45 -11.86 -9.97
C ASP A 89 -14.92 -11.63 -9.97
N VAL A 90 -14.38 -11.03 -11.04
CA VAL A 90 -12.95 -10.73 -11.14
C VAL A 90 -12.66 -9.37 -10.52
N CYS A 91 -11.86 -9.35 -9.45
CA CYS A 91 -11.39 -8.13 -8.80
C CYS A 91 -9.94 -7.83 -9.22
N ALA A 92 -9.63 -6.55 -9.44
CA ALA A 92 -8.26 -6.11 -9.67
C ALA A 92 -7.48 -6.12 -8.37
N LEU A 93 -6.26 -6.67 -8.39
CA LEU A 93 -5.35 -6.61 -7.26
C LEU A 93 -4.92 -5.14 -7.07
N PRO A 94 -5.17 -4.53 -5.89
CA PRO A 94 -4.75 -3.17 -5.65
C PRO A 94 -3.24 -3.09 -5.43
N SER A 95 -2.59 -2.02 -5.90
CA SER A 95 -1.16 -1.79 -5.72
C SER A 95 -0.90 -0.73 -4.66
N GLY A 96 0.11 -0.95 -3.81
CA GLY A 96 0.45 -0.05 -2.71
C GLY A 96 1.86 -0.24 -2.19
N VAL A 97 2.20 0.54 -1.16
CA VAL A 97 3.47 0.43 -0.44
C VAL A 97 3.40 -0.75 0.52
N SER A 98 4.32 -1.71 0.42
CA SER A 98 4.42 -2.79 1.42
C SER A 98 5.00 -2.24 2.72
N VAL A 99 4.21 -2.39 3.79
CA VAL A 99 4.53 -1.90 5.14
C VAL A 99 5.79 -2.55 5.72
N PRO A 100 5.93 -3.89 5.78
CA PRO A 100 7.15 -4.50 6.31
C PRO A 100 8.38 -4.08 5.50
N HIS A 101 8.25 -3.99 4.17
CA HIS A 101 9.35 -3.60 3.29
C HIS A 101 9.83 -2.17 3.52
N MET A 102 8.94 -1.19 3.70
CA MET A 102 9.39 0.19 3.95
C MET A 102 10.21 0.29 5.25
N PHE A 103 9.91 -0.51 6.27
CA PHE A 103 10.69 -0.57 7.50
C PHE A 103 12.02 -1.30 7.30
N ILE A 104 12.00 -2.48 6.71
CA ILE A 104 13.22 -3.28 6.46
C ILE A 104 14.20 -2.51 5.59
N VAL A 105 13.76 -1.98 4.46
CA VAL A 105 14.64 -1.24 3.54
C VAL A 105 15.20 0.01 4.22
N THR A 106 14.40 0.75 4.97
CA THR A 106 14.88 1.92 5.71
C THR A 106 15.92 1.54 6.76
N PHE A 107 15.58 0.62 7.67
CA PHE A 107 16.37 0.36 8.87
C PHE A 107 17.53 -0.63 8.66
N VAL A 108 17.35 -1.63 7.79
CA VAL A 108 18.32 -2.72 7.59
C VAL A 108 19.23 -2.45 6.39
N VAL A 109 18.75 -1.75 5.37
CA VAL A 109 19.51 -1.52 4.13
C VAL A 109 20.06 -0.10 4.08
N MET A 110 19.19 0.92 4.11
CA MET A 110 19.59 2.31 3.87
C MET A 110 20.29 2.94 5.07
N LEU A 111 19.78 2.73 6.28
CA LEU A 111 20.27 3.37 7.50
C LEU A 111 21.73 3.00 7.83
N PRO A 112 22.17 1.72 7.80
CA PRO A 112 23.56 1.38 8.11
C PRO A 112 24.56 2.03 7.16
N ILE A 113 24.21 2.13 5.87
CA ILE A 113 25.03 2.78 4.84
C ILE A 113 25.05 4.29 5.05
N THR A 114 23.90 4.89 5.37
CA THR A 114 23.79 6.32 5.70
C THR A 114 24.66 6.66 6.91
N LEU A 115 24.61 5.85 7.97
CA LEU A 115 25.41 6.05 9.18
C LEU A 115 26.91 5.88 8.92
N LYS A 116 27.30 4.88 8.12
CA LYS A 116 28.71 4.62 7.78
C LYS A 116 29.31 5.71 6.90
N THR A 117 28.53 6.25 5.97
CA THR A 117 29.00 7.22 4.97
C THR A 117 28.78 8.67 5.39
N GLY A 118 27.87 8.92 6.34
CA GLY A 118 27.40 10.25 6.71
C GLY A 118 26.50 10.91 5.65
N ASP A 119 26.14 10.19 4.58
CA ASP A 119 25.40 10.73 3.44
C ASP A 119 24.10 9.94 3.18
N PRO A 120 22.92 10.56 3.41
CA PRO A 120 21.61 9.95 3.11
C PRO A 120 21.42 9.57 1.64
N LEU A 121 22.08 10.27 0.71
CA LEU A 121 21.97 9.99 -0.73
C LEU A 121 22.63 8.65 -1.08
N LYS A 122 23.74 8.31 -0.43
CA LYS A 122 24.39 7.00 -0.60
C LYS A 122 23.52 5.88 -0.06
N GLY A 123 22.87 6.09 1.09
CA GLY A 123 21.86 5.17 1.61
C GLY A 123 20.69 4.98 0.65
N TRP A 124 20.20 6.07 0.05
CA TRP A 124 19.15 6.01 -0.96
C TRP A 124 19.56 5.24 -2.22
N SER A 125 20.73 5.56 -2.78
CA SER A 125 21.30 4.84 -3.93
C SER A 125 21.45 3.34 -3.66
N ALA A 126 21.91 2.97 -2.47
CA ALA A 126 22.01 1.57 -2.07
C ALA A 126 20.63 0.89 -2.02
N GLY A 127 19.62 1.58 -1.47
CA GLY A 127 18.23 1.12 -1.49
C GLY A 127 17.69 0.90 -2.91
N LEU A 128 18.01 1.79 -3.86
CA LEU A 128 17.60 1.64 -5.27
C LEU A 128 18.21 0.37 -5.90
N VAL A 129 19.49 0.10 -5.66
CA VAL A 129 20.16 -1.11 -6.16
C VAL A 129 19.61 -2.36 -5.49
N TRP A 130 19.32 -2.29 -4.20
CA TRP A 130 18.69 -3.38 -3.45
C TRP A 130 17.36 -3.78 -4.09
N VAL A 131 16.47 -2.80 -4.36
CA VAL A 131 15.17 -3.06 -5.01
C VAL A 131 15.35 -3.59 -6.43
N PHE A 132 16.36 -3.09 -7.16
CA PHE A 132 16.69 -3.59 -8.51
C PHE A 132 17.03 -5.08 -8.51
N PHE A 133 17.92 -5.54 -7.62
CA PHE A 133 18.25 -6.97 -7.51
C PHE A 133 17.08 -7.79 -6.99
N GLN A 134 16.37 -7.28 -5.99
CA GLN A 134 15.19 -7.92 -5.42
C GLN A 134 14.10 -8.15 -6.50
N SER A 135 13.92 -7.22 -7.44
CA SER A 135 12.98 -7.37 -8.56
C SER A 135 13.28 -8.58 -9.46
N PHE A 136 14.55 -8.90 -9.70
CA PHE A 136 14.90 -10.11 -10.47
C PHE A 136 14.56 -11.39 -9.72
N ILE A 137 14.77 -11.41 -8.40
CA ILE A 137 14.42 -12.53 -7.55
C ILE A 137 12.91 -12.76 -7.59
N LEU A 138 12.10 -11.71 -7.55
CA LEU A 138 10.64 -11.82 -7.68
C LEU A 138 10.22 -12.30 -9.07
N MET A 139 10.84 -11.77 -10.12
CA MET A 139 10.51 -12.17 -11.49
C MET A 139 10.80 -13.65 -11.73
N ILE A 140 11.95 -14.15 -11.25
CA ILE A 140 12.30 -15.58 -11.31
C ILE A 140 11.38 -16.39 -10.38
N GLY A 141 11.18 -15.87 -9.16
CA GLY A 141 10.33 -16.46 -8.14
C GLY A 141 8.89 -16.66 -8.60
N GLY A 142 8.35 -15.75 -9.41
CA GLY A 142 6.99 -15.83 -9.96
C GLY A 142 6.74 -17.09 -10.80
N PHE A 143 7.78 -17.67 -11.42
CA PHE A 143 7.66 -18.94 -12.13
C PHE A 143 7.65 -20.16 -11.20
N ILE A 144 8.31 -20.04 -10.04
CA ILE A 144 8.45 -21.11 -9.03
C ILE A 144 7.28 -21.05 -8.02
N ALA A 145 6.71 -19.87 -7.80
CA ALA A 145 5.63 -19.58 -6.87
C ALA A 145 4.44 -20.55 -6.99
N PRO A 146 3.92 -20.89 -8.19
CA PRO A 146 2.82 -21.85 -8.32
C PRO A 146 3.16 -23.27 -7.82
N TYR A 147 4.43 -23.67 -7.89
CA TYR A 147 4.87 -24.97 -7.39
C TYR A 147 4.97 -24.97 -5.86
N ILE A 148 5.56 -23.92 -5.28
CA ILE A 148 5.64 -23.74 -3.82
C ILE A 148 4.23 -23.71 -3.21
N ARG A 149 3.32 -22.97 -3.85
CA ARG A 149 1.91 -22.87 -3.47
C ARG A 149 1.21 -24.24 -3.37
N ARG A 150 1.53 -25.17 -4.27
CA ARG A 150 0.94 -26.53 -4.27
C ARG A 150 1.44 -27.42 -3.15
N ILE A 151 2.65 -27.17 -2.65
CA ILE A 151 3.31 -28.02 -1.64
C ILE A 151 3.11 -27.45 -0.23
N THR A 152 2.94 -26.13 -0.11
CA THR A 152 2.84 -25.45 1.18
C THR A 152 1.40 -25.48 1.71
N PRO A 153 1.16 -25.92 2.95
CA PRO A 153 -0.17 -25.87 3.54
C PRO A 153 -0.69 -24.43 3.64
N ARG A 154 -1.93 -24.18 3.23
CA ARG A 154 -2.58 -22.85 3.31
C ARG A 154 -2.51 -22.23 4.71
N ALA A 155 -2.59 -23.04 5.77
CA ALA A 155 -2.49 -22.56 7.14
C ALA A 155 -1.13 -21.92 7.47
N ALA A 156 -0.04 -22.40 6.86
CA ALA A 156 1.30 -21.82 7.06
C ALA A 156 1.42 -20.44 6.39
N LEU A 157 0.83 -20.28 5.21
CA LEU A 157 0.78 -19.03 4.44
C LEU A 157 -0.10 -17.97 5.11
N LEU A 158 -1.28 -18.36 5.59
CA LEU A 158 -2.20 -17.43 6.26
C LEU A 158 -1.71 -16.98 7.65
N GLY A 159 -0.97 -17.84 8.36
CA GLY A 159 -0.44 -17.52 9.70
C GLY A 159 0.60 -16.40 9.68
N THR A 160 1.51 -16.42 8.70
CA THR A 160 2.54 -15.38 8.52
C THR A 160 1.91 -14.04 8.17
N LEU A 161 0.95 -14.02 7.24
CA LEU A 161 0.17 -12.82 6.89
C LEU A 161 -0.53 -12.21 8.11
N ALA A 162 -1.18 -13.03 8.94
CA ALA A 162 -1.90 -12.56 10.11
C ALA A 162 -0.94 -11.90 11.12
N GLY A 163 0.22 -12.52 11.37
CA GLY A 163 1.25 -11.97 12.26
C GLY A 163 1.78 -10.61 11.78
N VAL A 164 2.11 -10.49 10.48
CA VAL A 164 2.57 -9.23 9.88
C VAL A 164 1.48 -8.16 9.92
N SER A 165 0.23 -8.52 9.63
CA SER A 165 -0.91 -7.62 9.63
C SER A 165 -1.21 -7.06 11.02
N VAL A 166 -1.15 -7.89 12.07
CA VAL A 166 -1.34 -7.42 13.45
C VAL A 166 -0.16 -6.55 13.87
N THR A 167 1.07 -7.01 13.65
CA THR A 167 2.27 -6.37 14.19
C THR A 167 2.61 -5.04 13.51
N PHE A 168 2.54 -4.98 12.18
CA PHE A 168 3.01 -3.81 11.42
C PHE A 168 1.89 -2.95 10.87
N ILE A 169 0.80 -3.57 10.40
CA ILE A 169 -0.31 -2.81 9.79
C ILE A 169 -1.24 -2.26 10.87
N SER A 170 -1.57 -3.06 11.91
CA SER A 170 -2.56 -2.67 12.91
C SER A 170 -1.97 -1.86 14.07
N MET A 171 -0.74 -2.15 14.51
CA MET A 171 -0.17 -1.48 15.68
C MET A 171 0.02 0.01 15.51
N ARG A 172 0.41 0.50 14.33
CA ARG A 172 0.61 1.94 14.14
C ARG A 172 -0.71 2.72 14.22
N PRO A 173 -1.76 2.38 13.46
CA PRO A 173 -3.08 3.00 13.65
C PRO A 173 -3.60 2.85 15.08
N ALA A 174 -3.35 1.72 15.75
CA ALA A 174 -3.73 1.53 17.15
C ALA A 174 -3.04 2.54 18.08
N LEU A 175 -1.74 2.82 17.87
CA LEU A 175 -1.03 3.87 18.61
C LEU A 175 -1.60 5.26 18.31
N GLU A 176 -1.88 5.59 17.05
CA GLU A 176 -2.51 6.88 16.68
C GLU A 176 -3.90 7.05 17.32
N MET A 177 -4.70 5.98 17.37
CA MET A 177 -5.97 5.95 18.08
C MET A 177 -5.79 6.18 19.59
N TYR A 178 -4.74 5.62 20.19
CA TYR A 178 -4.43 5.84 21.60
C TYR A 178 -4.00 7.28 21.88
N MET A 179 -3.23 7.90 20.98
CA MET A 179 -2.79 9.29 21.11
C MET A 179 -3.92 10.31 20.92
N THR A 180 -4.94 9.97 20.12
CA THR A 180 -6.09 10.84 19.84
C THR A 180 -7.43 10.09 19.98
N PRO A 181 -7.78 9.60 21.19
CA PRO A 181 -8.86 8.64 21.40
C PRO A 181 -10.24 9.18 21.01
N GLN A 182 -10.46 10.48 21.14
CA GLN A 182 -11.73 11.12 20.81
C GLN A 182 -12.07 10.97 19.32
N ILE A 183 -11.05 11.06 18.45
CA ILE A 183 -11.21 10.88 17.01
C ILE A 183 -11.13 9.38 16.68
N GLY A 184 -10.09 8.72 17.19
CA GLY A 184 -9.79 7.32 16.88
C GLY A 184 -10.92 6.36 17.25
N LEU A 185 -11.44 6.43 18.49
CA LEU A 185 -12.48 5.51 18.95
C LEU A 185 -13.82 5.75 18.26
N VAL A 186 -14.16 7.01 17.94
CA VAL A 186 -15.40 7.33 17.21
C VAL A 186 -15.33 6.79 15.78
N CYS A 187 -14.23 7.06 15.06
CA CYS A 187 -14.02 6.52 13.71
C CYS A 187 -14.01 4.99 13.72
N PHE A 188 -13.37 4.37 14.71
CA PHE A 188 -13.31 2.92 14.85
C PHE A 188 -14.70 2.31 15.12
N ALA A 189 -15.49 2.92 16.01
CA ALA A 189 -16.86 2.48 16.28
C ALA A 189 -17.74 2.54 15.03
N ILE A 190 -17.65 3.62 14.24
CA ILE A 190 -18.39 3.78 12.97
C ILE A 190 -18.06 2.63 11.99
N ILE A 191 -16.79 2.25 11.90
CA ILE A 191 -16.35 1.15 11.02
C ILE A 191 -16.86 -0.19 11.55
N LEU A 192 -16.71 -0.46 12.86
CA LEU A 192 -17.17 -1.71 13.47
C LEU A 192 -18.68 -1.91 13.32
N ILE A 193 -19.48 -0.86 13.57
CA ILE A 193 -20.93 -0.91 13.44
C ILE A 193 -21.35 -1.27 12.00
N SER A 194 -20.62 -0.78 11.01
CA SER A 194 -20.96 -1.07 9.62
C SER A 194 -20.48 -2.44 9.15
N TRP A 195 -19.22 -2.79 9.44
CA TRP A 195 -18.61 -4.02 8.95
C TRP A 195 -19.02 -5.25 9.75
N PHE A 196 -19.10 -5.15 11.08
CA PHE A 196 -19.49 -6.26 11.96
C PHE A 196 -20.96 -6.17 12.39
N GLY A 197 -21.48 -4.96 12.60
CA GLY A 197 -22.88 -4.75 12.99
C GLY A 197 -23.88 -4.84 11.84
N GLY A 198 -23.42 -4.99 10.59
CA GLY A 198 -24.28 -5.10 9.40
C GLY A 198 -25.05 -3.82 9.05
N VAL A 199 -24.73 -2.70 9.70
CA VAL A 199 -25.41 -1.42 9.48
C VAL A 199 -24.94 -0.82 8.16
N LYS A 200 -25.88 -0.64 7.25
CA LYS A 200 -25.66 0.11 6.00
C LYS A 200 -26.01 1.58 6.24
N TYR A 201 -25.05 2.46 6.04
CA TYR A 201 -25.29 3.90 6.12
C TYR A 201 -26.26 4.35 5.00
N PRO A 202 -27.03 5.43 5.23
CA PRO A 202 -28.03 5.89 4.29
C PRO A 202 -27.44 6.08 2.89
N LYS A 203 -28.19 5.68 1.86
CA LYS A 203 -27.77 5.68 0.44
C LYS A 203 -26.57 4.79 0.10
N GLY A 204 -26.19 3.86 0.97
CA GLY A 204 -25.08 2.94 0.71
C GLY A 204 -23.70 3.61 0.77
N ILE A 205 -23.60 4.71 1.53
CA ILE A 205 -22.33 5.43 1.69
C ILE A 205 -21.29 4.51 2.37
N PRO A 206 -20.05 4.47 1.87
CA PRO A 206 -18.97 3.70 2.48
C PRO A 206 -18.73 4.10 3.93
N ALA A 207 -18.58 3.09 4.80
CA ALA A 207 -18.29 3.31 6.22
C ALA A 207 -17.02 4.14 6.44
N GLY A 208 -16.00 3.93 5.60
CA GLY A 208 -14.76 4.71 5.62
C GLY A 208 -15.00 6.21 5.37
N LEU A 209 -15.90 6.57 4.44
CA LEU A 209 -16.23 7.96 4.18
C LEU A 209 -16.96 8.60 5.37
N VAL A 210 -17.87 7.87 6.00
CA VAL A 210 -18.57 8.33 7.22
C VAL A 210 -17.59 8.54 8.37
N ALA A 211 -16.63 7.63 8.55
CA ALA A 211 -15.60 7.74 9.58
C ALA A 211 -14.70 8.97 9.33
N ILE A 212 -14.26 9.21 8.08
CA ILE A 212 -13.49 10.40 7.72
C ILE A 212 -14.29 11.68 8.02
N ALA A 213 -15.56 11.74 7.64
CA ALA A 213 -16.42 12.90 7.89
C ALA A 213 -16.59 13.16 9.40
N ALA A 214 -16.88 12.13 10.20
CA ALA A 214 -17.01 12.26 11.64
C ALA A 214 -15.70 12.72 12.29
N GLY A 215 -14.56 12.11 11.91
CA GLY A 215 -13.24 12.51 12.40
C GLY A 215 -12.89 13.97 12.06
N MET A 216 -13.20 14.42 10.83
CA MET A 216 -13.01 15.81 10.43
C MET A 216 -13.88 16.77 11.24
N ILE A 217 -15.15 16.44 11.50
CA ILE A 217 -16.04 17.27 12.30
C ILE A 217 -15.52 17.41 13.72
N ILE A 218 -15.03 16.32 14.32
CA ILE A 218 -14.47 16.34 15.68
C ILE A 218 -13.20 17.19 15.73
N ALA A 219 -12.28 16.99 14.78
CA ALA A 219 -11.00 17.70 14.74
C ALA A 219 -11.20 19.21 14.48
N TRP A 220 -12.00 19.60 13.48
CA TRP A 220 -12.30 21.00 13.21
C TRP A 220 -13.19 21.64 14.27
N GLY A 221 -14.17 20.91 14.79
CA GLY A 221 -15.02 21.37 15.89
C GLY A 221 -14.18 21.68 17.13
N SER A 222 -13.22 20.82 17.45
CA SER A 222 -12.28 21.03 18.56
C SER A 222 -11.45 22.31 18.41
N ASN A 223 -11.08 22.69 17.19
CA ASN A 223 -10.38 23.94 16.93
C ASN A 223 -11.24 25.17 17.24
N LEU A 224 -12.56 25.10 16.99
CA LEU A 224 -13.48 26.20 17.32
C LEU A 224 -13.59 26.43 18.83
N PHE A 225 -13.41 25.37 19.63
CA PHE A 225 -13.41 25.44 21.10
C PHE A 225 -12.00 25.66 21.70
N GLY A 226 -10.97 25.88 20.88
CA GLY A 226 -9.60 26.13 21.33
C GLY A 226 -8.87 24.92 21.90
N ILE A 227 -9.41 23.70 21.74
CA ILE A 227 -8.85 22.46 22.29
C ILE A 227 -7.80 21.86 21.32
N GLY A 228 -7.92 22.10 20.01
CA GLY A 228 -6.86 21.78 19.05
C GLY A 228 -6.66 20.29 18.74
N LEU A 229 -7.68 19.45 18.86
CA LEU A 229 -7.56 18.00 18.65
C LEU A 229 -7.21 17.66 17.19
N GLY A 230 -6.25 16.77 17.00
CA GLY A 230 -5.85 16.26 15.68
C GLY A 230 -4.89 17.16 14.88
N GLY A 231 -4.44 18.29 15.45
CA GLY A 231 -3.38 19.12 14.87
C GLY A 231 -3.75 19.82 13.55
N LEU A 232 -5.03 19.83 13.16
CA LEU A 232 -5.51 20.55 12.00
C LEU A 232 -5.48 22.05 12.28
N SER A 233 -5.01 22.86 11.33
CA SER A 233 -5.03 24.32 11.46
C SER A 233 -5.32 24.98 10.12
N LEU A 234 -5.98 26.15 10.16
CA LEU A 234 -6.22 26.96 8.96
C LEU A 234 -4.90 27.37 8.27
N LYS A 235 -3.87 27.64 9.07
CA LYS A 235 -2.53 27.95 8.57
C LYS A 235 -1.93 26.75 7.83
N GLY A 236 -1.94 25.56 8.44
CA GLY A 236 -1.43 24.35 7.79
C GLY A 236 -2.19 23.99 6.51
N LEU A 237 -3.50 24.25 6.47
CA LEU A 237 -4.29 24.10 5.24
C LEU A 237 -3.83 25.09 4.16
N GLY A 238 -3.64 26.37 4.51
CA GLY A 238 -3.10 27.38 3.59
C GLY A 238 -1.71 27.03 3.06
N ASP A 239 -0.83 26.57 3.95
CA ASP A 239 0.54 26.14 3.61
C ASP A 239 0.53 24.90 2.69
N ALA A 240 -0.45 23.99 2.84
CA ALA A 240 -0.61 22.85 1.95
C ALA A 240 -0.96 23.29 0.52
N PHE A 241 -1.82 24.31 0.36
CA PHE A 241 -2.14 24.87 -0.95
C PHE A 241 -0.98 25.64 -1.58
N SER A 242 -0.13 26.31 -0.78
CA SER A 242 1.03 27.03 -1.32
C SER A 242 2.15 26.11 -1.80
N ASN A 243 2.20 24.86 -1.31
CA ASN A 243 3.17 23.86 -1.73
C ASN A 243 2.67 22.98 -2.89
N PHE A 244 1.57 23.35 -3.54
CA PHE A 244 1.08 22.64 -4.71
C PHE A 244 2.04 22.87 -5.90
N GLY A 245 2.79 21.83 -6.26
CA GLY A 245 3.77 21.86 -7.33
C GLY A 245 3.66 20.67 -8.25
N PHE A 246 4.10 20.84 -9.50
CA PHE A 246 4.19 19.76 -10.47
C PHE A 246 5.63 19.26 -10.55
N SER A 247 5.84 18.02 -10.13
CA SER A 247 7.15 17.36 -10.20
C SER A 247 7.06 16.17 -11.14
N VAL A 248 7.85 16.20 -12.22
CA VAL A 248 7.91 15.09 -13.17
C VAL A 248 8.96 14.08 -12.71
N PRO A 249 8.59 12.81 -12.45
CA PRO A 249 9.56 11.78 -12.13
C PRO A 249 10.47 11.51 -13.35
N ILE A 250 11.74 11.90 -13.25
CA ILE A 250 12.75 11.64 -14.28
C ILE A 250 13.59 10.40 -13.94
N PRO A 251 13.90 9.52 -14.92
CA PRO A 251 14.74 8.36 -14.71
C PRO A 251 16.08 8.71 -14.06
N ALA A 252 16.41 8.03 -12.96
CA ALA A 252 17.57 8.32 -12.11
C ALA A 252 18.72 7.32 -12.32
N LEU A 253 19.07 7.00 -13.57
CA LEU A 253 20.01 5.91 -13.89
C LEU A 253 21.35 6.04 -13.14
N GLY A 254 21.93 7.24 -13.08
CA GLY A 254 23.20 7.47 -12.38
C GLY A 254 23.15 7.16 -10.87
N HIS A 255 22.03 7.45 -10.22
CA HIS A 255 21.85 7.16 -8.78
C HIS A 255 21.64 5.67 -8.49
N VAL A 256 21.14 4.91 -9.47
CA VAL A 256 21.06 3.45 -9.38
C VAL A 256 22.47 2.88 -9.49
N PHE A 257 23.26 3.27 -10.49
CA PHE A 257 24.60 2.70 -10.65
C PHE A 257 25.59 3.11 -9.54
N SER A 258 25.44 4.26 -8.90
CA SER A 258 26.27 4.63 -7.74
C SER A 258 26.07 3.73 -6.52
N GLY A 259 24.91 3.09 -6.37
CA GLY A 259 24.65 2.16 -5.26
C GLY A 259 25.40 0.83 -5.36
N PHE A 260 25.96 0.51 -6.53
CA PHE A 260 26.71 -0.74 -6.75
C PHE A 260 28.01 -0.78 -5.92
N GLU A 261 28.49 0.34 -5.39
CA GLU A 261 29.60 0.38 -4.43
C GLU A 261 29.34 -0.52 -3.21
N PHE A 262 28.07 -0.70 -2.81
CA PHE A 262 27.67 -1.45 -1.62
C PHE A 262 27.17 -2.87 -1.91
N LEU A 263 27.45 -3.41 -3.11
CA LEU A 263 26.87 -4.67 -3.62
C LEU A 263 26.96 -5.84 -2.63
N GLY A 264 28.12 -6.00 -1.97
CA GLY A 264 28.35 -7.12 -1.05
C GLY A 264 27.41 -7.13 0.15
N VAL A 265 27.09 -5.96 0.70
CA VAL A 265 26.15 -5.84 1.83
C VAL A 265 24.70 -5.93 1.34
N ILE A 266 24.43 -5.38 0.16
CA ILE A 266 23.10 -5.37 -0.47
C ILE A 266 22.65 -6.80 -0.79
N LEU A 267 23.48 -7.62 -1.44
CA LEU A 267 23.07 -8.95 -1.90
C LEU A 267 22.74 -9.92 -0.76
N VAL A 268 23.45 -9.82 0.37
CA VAL A 268 23.21 -10.65 1.56
C VAL A 268 21.80 -10.45 2.11
N THR A 269 21.25 -9.25 1.98
CA THR A 269 19.90 -8.94 2.45
C THR A 269 18.86 -9.04 1.31
N ALA A 270 19.21 -8.67 0.08
CA ALA A 270 18.29 -8.67 -1.06
C ALA A 270 17.73 -10.06 -1.38
N ILE A 271 18.54 -11.11 -1.27
CA ILE A 271 18.09 -12.49 -1.59
C ILE A 271 17.05 -12.99 -0.57
N PRO A 272 17.34 -13.04 0.75
CA PRO A 272 16.36 -13.52 1.73
C PRO A 272 15.07 -12.70 1.73
N PHE A 273 15.19 -11.37 1.66
CA PHE A 273 14.01 -10.50 1.66
C PHE A 273 13.24 -10.55 0.34
N GLY A 274 13.90 -10.77 -0.80
CA GLY A 274 13.23 -11.02 -2.07
C GLY A 274 12.41 -12.32 -2.05
N ILE A 275 12.92 -13.37 -1.40
CA ILE A 275 12.16 -14.60 -1.18
C ILE A 275 10.97 -14.35 -0.24
N TYR A 276 11.18 -13.59 0.83
CA TYR A 276 10.09 -13.19 1.73
C TYR A 276 8.98 -12.42 0.99
N ASP A 277 9.33 -11.43 0.17
CA ASP A 277 8.35 -10.65 -0.61
C ASP A 277 7.62 -11.50 -1.64
N LEU A 278 8.30 -12.49 -2.23
CA LEU A 278 7.65 -13.47 -3.10
C LEU A 278 6.56 -14.26 -2.36
N VAL A 279 6.83 -14.68 -1.12
CA VAL A 279 5.84 -15.36 -0.27
C VAL A 279 4.69 -14.42 0.07
N GLU A 280 4.97 -13.18 0.46
CA GLU A 280 3.94 -12.15 0.73
C GLU A 280 3.03 -11.91 -0.51
N ALA A 281 3.63 -11.87 -1.70
CA ALA A 281 2.88 -11.75 -2.96
C ALA A 281 2.02 -12.99 -3.25
N MET A 282 2.53 -14.20 -3.00
CA MET A 282 1.77 -15.45 -3.14
C MET A 282 0.60 -15.50 -2.17
N ASP A 283 0.81 -15.09 -0.93
CA ASP A 283 -0.16 -15.06 0.14
C ASP A 283 -1.36 -14.15 -0.19
N ASN A 284 -1.10 -13.01 -0.84
CA ASN A 284 -2.17 -12.12 -1.34
C ASN A 284 -3.02 -12.80 -2.42
N VAL A 285 -2.42 -13.64 -3.28
CA VAL A 285 -3.15 -14.40 -4.31
C VAL A 285 -3.99 -15.52 -3.68
N GLU A 286 -3.46 -16.22 -2.67
CA GLU A 286 -4.23 -17.22 -1.91
C GLU A 286 -5.42 -16.60 -1.17
N SER A 287 -5.21 -15.45 -0.53
CA SER A 287 -6.29 -14.74 0.16
C SER A 287 -7.37 -14.23 -0.80
N ALA A 288 -7.05 -13.96 -2.06
CA ALA A 288 -8.03 -13.55 -3.07
C ALA A 288 -8.78 -14.74 -3.69
N GLU A 289 -8.26 -15.96 -3.57
CA GLU A 289 -8.94 -17.19 -4.03
C GLU A 289 -9.86 -17.80 -2.96
N ALA A 290 -9.57 -17.57 -1.68
CA ALA A 290 -10.34 -18.06 -0.53
C ALA A 290 -11.70 -17.37 -0.40
#